data_AF-A0A848VQ69-F1
#
_entry.id   AF-A0A848VQ69-F1
#
_cell.length_a   1.000
_cell.length_b   1.000
_cell.length_c   1.000
_cell.angle_alpha   90.00
_cell.angle_beta   90.00
_cell.angle_gamma   90.00
#
_symmetry.space_group_name_H-M   'P 1'
#
loop_
_entity.id
_entity.type
_entity.pdbx_description
1 polymer ?
#
loop_
_entity_poly.entity_id
_entity_poly.type
_entity_poly.pdbx_seq_one_letter_code
_entity_poly.pdbx_strand_id
1 'polypeptide(L)'
;MKRLPVILLVLAACQPAGPPVVEVALDPQSPSEERRVGWSPRGEQLPLDDSNETTIRLGDAEFDIRLVRSEAATHFDELWLDLDRNGTLEPGEVVRTEPSETRGKIWSSFDALLQVPSVQPSGADGEIPYPLAFWYVEDPLEPEAPKVLRFSRRGWTQGRVELDGVPALVMLTESAMDGVFDDQDSWALAEADSEAVLLGYKATRAANRHAWLG
;
A
#
# COMPACT_ATOMS: atom_id res chain seq x y z
N MET A 1 -33.26 -26.13 -2.40
CA MET A 1 -33.28 -24.73 -1.93
C MET A 1 -33.32 -24.72 -0.42
N LYS A 2 -32.18 -24.47 0.23
CA LYS A 2 -32.08 -24.31 1.69
C LYS A 2 -31.42 -22.95 1.93
N ARG A 3 -32.18 -22.03 2.51
CA ARG A 3 -31.67 -20.77 3.06
C ARG A 3 -31.06 -21.06 4.43
N LEU A 4 -29.95 -20.41 4.76
CA LEU A 4 -29.36 -20.32 6.10
C LEU A 4 -29.18 -18.83 6.47
N PRO A 5 -29.14 -18.48 7.76
CA PRO A 5 -30.00 -17.44 8.32
C PRO A 5 -29.31 -16.10 8.53
N VAL A 6 -30.11 -15.03 8.47
CA VAL A 6 -29.77 -13.73 9.08
C VAL A 6 -29.77 -13.92 10.59
N ILE A 7 -28.64 -13.66 11.25
CA ILE A 7 -28.60 -13.54 12.71
C ILE A 7 -29.06 -12.13 13.06
N LEU A 8 -30.35 -12.03 13.41
CA LEU A 8 -30.92 -10.85 14.06
C LEU A 8 -30.80 -11.05 15.56
N LEU A 9 -29.92 -10.29 16.22
CA LEU A 9 -29.84 -10.25 17.68
C LEU A 9 -30.76 -9.11 18.18
N VAL A 10 -32.00 -9.45 18.55
CA VAL A 10 -32.86 -8.54 19.33
C VAL A 10 -32.76 -8.96 20.79
N LEU A 11 -32.05 -8.17 21.59
CA LEU A 11 -32.10 -8.24 23.05
C LEU A 11 -32.95 -7.07 23.55
N ALA A 12 -34.16 -7.39 24.03
CA ALA A 12 -34.94 -6.45 24.84
C ALA A 12 -34.49 -6.58 26.30
N ALA A 13 -33.52 -5.75 26.70
CA ALA A 13 -33.36 -5.21 28.05
C ALA A 13 -32.24 -4.14 28.04
N CYS A 14 -32.54 -2.95 28.58
CA CYS A 14 -31.65 -1.79 28.74
C CYS A 14 -30.15 -2.11 28.84
N GLN A 15 -29.42 -1.94 27.74
CA GLN A 15 -27.98 -1.65 27.77
C GLN A 15 -27.82 -0.17 27.40
N PRO A 16 -26.91 0.60 28.03
CA PRO A 16 -26.56 1.90 27.50
C PRO A 16 -26.14 1.68 26.05
N ALA A 17 -26.70 2.48 25.13
CA ALA A 17 -26.27 2.44 23.74
C ALA A 17 -24.75 2.43 23.72
N GLY A 18 -24.15 1.44 23.06
CA GLY A 18 -22.71 1.45 22.84
C GLY A 18 -22.28 2.79 22.25
N PRO A 19 -21.00 3.16 22.37
CA PRO A 19 -20.52 4.39 21.77
C PRO A 19 -20.98 4.45 20.30
N PRO A 20 -21.38 5.64 19.80
CA PRO A 20 -21.83 5.77 18.42
C PRO A 20 -20.75 5.25 17.48
N VAL A 21 -21.14 4.36 16.57
CA VAL A 21 -20.26 3.88 15.50
C VAL A 21 -20.21 4.97 14.44
N VAL A 22 -18.99 5.37 14.07
CA VAL A 22 -18.76 6.34 13.01
C VAL A 22 -18.19 5.60 11.80
N GLU A 23 -18.91 5.65 10.69
CA GLU A 23 -18.47 5.09 9.41
C GLU A 23 -17.86 6.19 8.56
N VAL A 24 -16.69 5.92 7.98
CA VAL A 24 -15.96 6.87 7.12
C VAL A 24 -15.64 6.19 5.81
N ALA A 25 -16.10 6.77 4.70
CA ALA A 25 -15.67 6.35 3.37
C ALA A 25 -14.24 6.85 3.14
N LEU A 26 -13.33 5.93 2.78
CA LEU A 26 -11.92 6.23 2.52
C LEU A 26 -11.62 6.08 1.04
N ASP A 27 -10.98 7.10 0.47
CA ASP A 27 -10.55 7.11 -0.92
C ASP A 27 -9.03 6.91 -1.02
N PRO A 28 -8.53 6.04 -1.91
CA PRO A 28 -7.12 5.91 -2.20
C PRO A 28 -6.50 7.23 -2.67
N GLN A 29 -5.32 7.53 -2.15
CA GLN A 29 -4.55 8.73 -2.44
C GLN A 29 -3.18 8.33 -2.99
N SER A 30 -2.77 9.01 -4.06
CA SER A 30 -1.43 8.89 -4.63
C SER A 30 -0.56 10.08 -4.20
N PRO A 31 0.74 9.86 -3.95
CA PRO A 31 1.65 10.95 -3.64
C PRO A 31 1.80 11.92 -4.82
N SER A 32 2.02 13.19 -4.52
CA SER A 32 2.47 14.23 -5.44
C SER A 32 3.64 14.99 -4.83
N GLU A 33 4.24 15.92 -5.59
CA GLU A 33 5.29 16.82 -5.08
C GLU A 33 4.81 17.63 -3.86
N GLU A 34 3.55 18.05 -3.88
CA GLU A 34 2.94 18.89 -2.85
C GLU A 34 2.35 18.08 -1.69
N ARG A 35 1.96 16.82 -1.94
CA ARG A 35 1.19 16.02 -0.99
C ARG A 35 1.69 14.58 -0.93
N ARG A 36 2.36 14.24 0.17
CA ARG A 36 2.83 12.88 0.44
C ARG A 36 2.89 12.63 1.93
N VAL A 37 2.74 11.36 2.32
CA VAL A 37 2.99 10.94 3.70
C VAL A 37 4.47 11.17 4.00
N GLY A 38 4.77 11.85 5.11
CA GLY A 38 6.13 12.17 5.54
C GLY A 38 6.92 10.99 6.12
N TRP A 39 6.35 9.80 6.03
CA TRP A 39 6.90 8.54 6.50
C TRP A 39 6.43 7.43 5.56
N SER A 40 7.17 6.33 5.52
CA SER A 40 6.79 5.13 4.79
C SER A 40 6.95 3.95 5.73
N PRO A 41 6.08 2.93 5.63
CA PRO A 41 6.35 1.63 6.23
C PRO A 41 7.73 1.13 5.83
N ARG A 42 8.28 0.22 6.63
CA ARG A 42 9.57 -0.40 6.28
C ARG A 42 9.40 -1.10 4.93
N GLY A 43 10.36 -0.90 4.03
CA GLY A 43 10.35 -1.60 2.74
C GLY A 43 10.40 -3.11 2.92
N GLU A 44 9.50 -3.80 2.22
CA GLU A 44 9.47 -5.25 2.13
C GLU A 44 10.49 -5.77 1.12
N GLN A 45 10.85 -7.04 1.24
CA GLN A 45 11.88 -7.69 0.43
C GLN A 45 11.26 -8.79 -0.42
N LEU A 46 11.50 -8.72 -1.72
CA LEU A 46 11.17 -9.72 -2.73
C LEU A 46 12.49 -10.34 -3.24
N PRO A 47 12.83 -11.57 -2.80
CA PRO A 47 13.94 -12.30 -3.37
C PRO A 47 13.73 -12.50 -4.87
N LEU A 48 14.77 -12.23 -5.65
CA LEU A 48 14.79 -12.49 -7.09
C LEU A 48 15.46 -13.84 -7.35
N ASP A 49 14.96 -14.57 -8.32
CA ASP A 49 15.58 -15.81 -8.79
C ASP A 49 16.78 -15.57 -9.73
N ASP A 50 17.31 -16.64 -10.32
CA ASP A 50 18.44 -16.56 -11.26
C ASP A 50 18.09 -15.81 -12.55
N SER A 51 16.81 -15.75 -12.92
CA SER A 51 16.27 -15.00 -14.05
C SER A 51 15.97 -13.53 -13.71
N ASN A 52 16.21 -13.12 -12.45
CA ASN A 52 15.83 -11.83 -11.88
C ASN A 52 14.31 -11.63 -11.84
N GLU A 53 13.58 -12.71 -11.59
CA GLU A 53 12.12 -12.74 -11.50
C GLU A 53 11.65 -12.96 -10.06
N THR A 54 10.47 -12.45 -9.76
CA THR A 54 9.75 -12.66 -8.51
C THR A 54 8.27 -12.36 -8.72
N THR A 55 7.45 -12.64 -7.70
CA THR A 55 6.03 -12.32 -7.71
C THR A 55 5.71 -11.52 -6.46
N ILE A 56 4.96 -10.43 -6.61
CA ILE A 56 4.37 -9.71 -5.49
C ILE A 56 2.91 -10.12 -5.34
N ARG A 57 2.49 -10.37 -4.09
CA ARG A 57 1.09 -10.63 -3.77
C ARG A 57 0.49 -9.45 -3.02
N LEU A 58 -0.62 -8.94 -3.53
CA LEU A 58 -1.39 -7.84 -2.93
C LEU A 58 -2.86 -8.27 -2.86
N GLY A 59 -3.31 -8.61 -1.66
CA GLY A 59 -4.58 -9.27 -1.38
C GLY A 59 -4.63 -10.63 -2.06
N ASP A 60 -5.63 -10.77 -2.94
CA ASP A 60 -5.83 -11.96 -3.76
C ASP A 60 -5.22 -11.85 -5.16
N ALA A 61 -4.55 -10.74 -5.49
CA ALA A 61 -3.84 -10.57 -6.76
C ALA A 61 -2.36 -10.90 -6.62
N GLU A 62 -1.82 -11.52 -7.67
CA GLU A 62 -0.40 -11.78 -7.86
C GLU A 62 0.04 -11.05 -9.12
N PHE A 63 1.20 -10.39 -9.05
CA PHE A 63 1.81 -9.67 -10.16
C PHE A 63 3.23 -10.19 -10.34
N ASP A 64 3.53 -10.70 -11.53
CA ASP A 64 4.88 -11.12 -11.87
C ASP A 64 5.76 -9.91 -12.15
N ILE A 65 7.02 -10.01 -11.73
CA ILE A 65 8.00 -8.94 -11.80
C ILE A 65 9.29 -9.48 -12.39
N ARG A 66 9.89 -8.74 -13.33
CA ARG A 66 11.24 -9.02 -13.82
C ARG A 66 12.10 -7.76 -13.81
N LEU A 67 13.28 -7.86 -13.22
CA LEU A 67 14.28 -6.80 -13.23
C LEU A 67 15.25 -7.01 -14.40
N VAL A 68 15.40 -6.02 -15.27
CA VAL A 68 16.14 -6.13 -16.54
C VAL A 68 17.16 -5.01 -16.69
N ARG A 69 18.27 -5.34 -17.34
CA ARG A 69 19.24 -4.37 -17.87
C ARG A 69 18.94 -4.22 -19.36
N SER A 70 18.68 -3.00 -19.82
CA SER A 70 18.56 -2.72 -21.24
C SER A 70 19.90 -3.00 -21.95
N GLU A 71 19.88 -3.18 -23.27
CA GLU A 71 21.00 -3.69 -24.06
C GLU A 71 22.33 -2.93 -23.85
N ALA A 72 22.26 -1.64 -23.52
CA ALA A 72 23.44 -0.79 -23.29
C ALA A 72 23.69 -0.44 -21.81
N ALA A 73 22.84 -0.91 -20.89
CA ALA A 73 22.91 -0.53 -19.49
C ALA A 73 23.88 -1.41 -18.69
N THR A 74 24.73 -0.77 -17.91
CA THR A 74 25.63 -1.44 -16.96
C THR A 74 24.86 -1.98 -15.74
N HIS A 75 23.82 -1.27 -15.33
CA HIS A 75 23.01 -1.56 -14.15
C HIS A 75 21.55 -1.75 -14.52
N PHE A 76 20.75 -2.33 -13.62
CA PHE A 76 19.33 -2.54 -13.86
C PHE A 76 18.59 -1.22 -14.03
N ASP A 77 17.89 -1.04 -15.13
CA ASP A 77 17.24 0.20 -15.52
C ASP A 77 15.80 -0.01 -15.97
N GLU A 78 15.36 -1.26 -16.07
CA GLU A 78 13.98 -1.63 -16.43
C GLU A 78 13.37 -2.56 -15.36
N LEU A 79 12.13 -2.28 -14.99
CA LEU A 79 11.27 -3.11 -14.16
C LEU A 79 10.02 -3.46 -14.95
N TRP A 80 9.89 -4.73 -15.31
CA TRP A 80 8.72 -5.28 -15.99
C TRP A 80 7.74 -5.81 -14.96
N LEU A 81 6.45 -5.51 -15.13
CA LEU A 81 5.38 -5.83 -14.20
C LEU A 81 4.21 -6.43 -14.99
N ASP A 82 3.62 -7.55 -14.57
CA ASP A 82 2.40 -8.10 -15.18
C ASP A 82 1.18 -7.30 -14.68
N LEU A 83 0.84 -6.19 -15.35
CA LEU A 83 -0.15 -5.22 -14.89
C LEU A 83 -1.58 -5.70 -15.10
N ASP A 84 -1.82 -6.53 -16.12
CA ASP A 84 -3.12 -7.12 -16.38
C ASP A 84 -3.33 -8.49 -15.70
N ARG A 85 -2.26 -9.07 -15.14
CA ARG A 85 -2.21 -10.35 -14.41
C ARG A 85 -2.49 -11.55 -15.33
N ASN A 86 -2.00 -11.49 -16.56
CA ASN A 86 -2.19 -12.55 -17.55
C ASN A 86 -1.07 -13.62 -17.53
N GLY A 87 -0.04 -13.44 -16.67
CA GLY A 87 1.12 -14.31 -16.53
C GLY A 87 2.20 -14.07 -17.60
N THR A 88 2.11 -12.98 -18.37
CA THR A 88 3.05 -12.63 -19.45
C THR A 88 3.46 -11.17 -19.32
N LEU A 89 4.76 -10.92 -19.26
CA LEU A 89 5.31 -9.57 -19.24
C LEU A 89 5.36 -8.98 -20.64
N GLU A 90 4.56 -7.94 -20.88
CA GLU A 90 4.45 -7.30 -22.19
C GLU A 90 5.27 -5.99 -22.29
N PRO A 91 5.74 -5.59 -23.50
CA PRO A 91 6.53 -4.37 -23.68
C PRO A 91 5.85 -3.06 -23.23
N GLY A 92 4.53 -3.07 -23.06
CA GLY A 92 3.75 -1.94 -22.54
C GLY A 92 3.81 -1.80 -21.02
N GLU A 93 4.36 -2.79 -20.32
CA GLU A 93 4.29 -2.92 -18.86
C GLU A 93 5.65 -2.77 -18.18
N VAL A 94 6.49 -1.92 -18.77
CA VAL A 94 7.85 -1.66 -18.31
C VAL A 94 7.97 -0.26 -17.72
N VAL A 95 8.48 -0.19 -16.50
CA VAL A 95 8.90 1.04 -15.83
C VAL A 95 10.40 1.19 -15.99
N ARG A 96 10.85 2.39 -16.38
CA ARG A 96 12.27 2.68 -16.59
C ARG A 96 12.81 3.67 -15.58
N THR A 97 14.08 3.56 -15.24
CA THR A 97 14.80 4.51 -14.38
C THR A 97 16.21 4.76 -14.91
N GLU A 98 16.81 5.85 -14.46
CA GLU A 98 18.26 6.04 -14.52
C GLU A 98 18.87 5.59 -13.18
N PRO A 99 19.77 4.59 -13.16
CA PRO A 99 20.45 4.18 -11.93
C PRO A 99 21.32 5.30 -11.37
N SER A 100 21.38 5.42 -10.05
CA SER A 100 22.15 6.47 -9.36
C SER A 100 23.16 5.89 -8.38
N GLU A 101 24.33 6.52 -8.25
CA GLU A 101 25.32 6.12 -7.26
C GLU A 101 25.13 6.93 -5.97
N THR A 102 25.06 6.24 -4.83
CA THR A 102 25.05 6.88 -3.51
C THR A 102 25.89 6.05 -2.55
N ARG A 103 26.93 6.68 -2.00
CA ARG A 103 27.85 6.07 -1.03
C ARG A 103 28.51 4.79 -1.56
N GLY A 104 28.89 4.78 -2.84
CA GLY A 104 29.54 3.63 -3.49
C GLY A 104 28.60 2.46 -3.82
N LYS A 105 27.28 2.63 -3.64
CA LYS A 105 26.27 1.65 -4.03
C LYS A 105 25.45 2.20 -5.19
N ILE A 106 25.00 1.32 -6.08
CA ILE A 106 24.17 1.68 -7.22
C ILE A 106 22.71 1.40 -6.90
N TRP A 107 21.85 2.39 -7.12
CA TRP A 107 20.43 2.37 -6.82
C TRP A 107 19.62 2.46 -8.10
N SER A 108 18.77 1.46 -8.33
CA SER A 108 17.74 1.49 -9.37
C SER A 108 16.40 1.63 -8.68
N SER A 109 15.71 2.75 -8.88
CA SER A 109 14.45 3.06 -8.20
C SER A 109 13.32 3.26 -9.21
N PHE A 110 12.17 2.64 -8.97
CA PHE A 110 11.05 2.63 -9.91
C PHE A 110 9.78 3.03 -9.17
N ASP A 111 8.96 3.89 -9.76
CA ASP A 111 7.61 4.17 -9.28
C ASP A 111 6.62 3.46 -10.21
N ALA A 112 5.71 2.66 -9.63
CA ALA A 112 4.72 1.90 -10.36
C ALA A 112 3.33 2.07 -9.75
N LEU A 113 2.29 1.88 -10.55
CA LEU A 113 0.90 1.92 -10.12
C LEU A 113 0.23 0.61 -10.48
N LEU A 114 -0.04 -0.24 -9.48
CA LEU A 114 -0.79 -1.47 -9.67
C LEU A 114 -2.28 -1.24 -9.42
N GLN A 115 -3.13 -1.99 -10.11
CA GLN A 115 -4.57 -2.03 -9.84
C GLN A 115 -4.87 -3.28 -8.99
N VAL A 116 -5.14 -3.07 -7.72
CA VAL A 116 -5.36 -4.17 -6.77
C VAL A 116 -6.86 -4.42 -6.65
N PRO A 117 -7.34 -5.68 -6.79
CA PRO A 117 -8.73 -6.03 -6.55
C PRO A 117 -9.18 -5.59 -5.16
N SER A 118 -10.37 -5.01 -5.09
CA SER A 118 -10.98 -4.59 -3.84
C SER A 118 -12.48 -4.84 -3.90
N VAL A 119 -13.05 -5.26 -2.77
CA VAL A 119 -14.50 -5.37 -2.60
C VAL A 119 -15.00 -4.02 -2.11
N GLN A 120 -15.79 -3.35 -2.94
CA GLN A 120 -16.40 -2.07 -2.59
C GLN A 120 -17.41 -2.24 -1.44
N PRO A 121 -17.74 -1.19 -0.68
CA PRO A 121 -18.78 -1.26 0.37
C PRO A 121 -20.15 -1.74 -0.14
N SER A 122 -20.43 -1.55 -1.43
CA SER A 122 -21.63 -2.06 -2.12
C SER A 122 -21.64 -3.58 -2.33
N GLY A 123 -20.52 -4.27 -2.03
CA GLY A 123 -20.27 -5.67 -2.36
C GLY A 123 -19.92 -5.92 -3.82
N ALA A 124 -19.71 -4.86 -4.62
CA ALA A 124 -19.25 -4.99 -5.99
C ALA A 124 -17.73 -5.16 -6.06
N ASP A 125 -17.27 -6.01 -6.96
CA ASP A 125 -15.85 -6.10 -7.29
C ASP A 125 -15.41 -4.81 -7.99
N GLY A 126 -14.22 -4.34 -7.63
CA GLY A 126 -13.57 -3.22 -8.28
C GLY A 126 -12.06 -3.31 -8.13
N GLU A 127 -11.37 -2.27 -8.60
CA GLU A 127 -9.94 -2.14 -8.44
C GLU A 127 -9.62 -0.80 -7.81
N ILE A 128 -8.58 -0.78 -6.98
CA ILE A 128 -8.06 0.43 -6.37
C ILE A 128 -6.61 0.68 -6.83
N PRO A 129 -6.25 1.95 -7.09
CA PRO A 129 -4.88 2.30 -7.38
C PRO A 129 -3.99 2.04 -6.18
N TYR A 130 -2.90 1.31 -6.39
CA TYR A 130 -1.93 0.94 -5.38
C TYR A 130 -0.52 1.40 -5.81
N PRO A 131 -0.15 2.66 -5.51
CA PRO A 131 1.13 3.23 -5.91
C PRO A 131 2.28 2.67 -5.05
N LEU A 132 3.29 2.15 -5.74
CA LEU A 132 4.47 1.49 -5.18
C LEU A 132 5.75 2.20 -5.61
N ALA A 133 6.73 2.22 -4.70
CA ALA A 133 8.11 2.45 -5.04
C ALA A 133 8.87 1.14 -4.89
N PHE A 134 9.59 0.75 -5.93
CA PHE A 134 10.52 -0.38 -5.94
C PHE A 134 11.95 0.14 -5.96
N TRP A 135 12.88 -0.58 -5.35
CA TRP A 135 14.29 -0.30 -5.51
C TRP A 135 15.16 -1.55 -5.40
N TYR A 136 16.18 -1.60 -6.24
CA TYR A 136 17.27 -2.56 -6.19
C TYR A 136 18.57 -1.84 -5.86
N VAL A 137 19.40 -2.46 -5.02
CA VAL A 137 20.69 -1.90 -4.62
C VAL A 137 21.79 -2.89 -4.97
N GLU A 138 22.67 -2.48 -5.86
CA GLU A 138 23.91 -3.19 -6.16
C GLU A 138 25.03 -2.65 -5.26
N ASP A 139 25.69 -3.54 -4.52
CA ASP A 139 26.89 -3.21 -3.76
C ASP A 139 28.10 -3.83 -4.46
N PRO A 140 28.96 -3.04 -5.12
CA PRO A 140 30.16 -3.55 -5.79
C PRO A 140 31.13 -4.28 -4.85
N LEU A 141 31.03 -4.07 -3.54
CA LEU A 141 31.83 -4.77 -2.54
C LEU A 141 31.25 -6.14 -2.14
N GLU A 142 29.99 -6.41 -2.50
CA GLU A 142 29.27 -7.65 -2.22
C GLU A 142 28.62 -8.21 -3.51
N PRO A 143 29.41 -8.53 -4.57
CA PRO A 143 28.87 -8.94 -5.87
C PRO A 143 28.08 -10.26 -5.84
N GLU A 144 28.31 -11.08 -4.80
CA GLU A 144 27.64 -12.37 -4.60
C GLU A 144 26.47 -12.29 -3.60
N ALA A 145 26.08 -11.07 -3.17
CA ALA A 145 24.93 -10.90 -2.29
C ALA A 145 23.65 -11.39 -2.98
N PRO A 146 22.69 -11.99 -2.23
CA PRO A 146 21.40 -12.35 -2.78
C PRO A 146 20.71 -11.15 -3.44
N LYS A 147 20.19 -11.35 -4.64
CA LYS A 147 19.42 -10.33 -5.35
C LYS A 147 18.07 -10.15 -4.66
N VAL A 148 17.84 -8.95 -4.15
CA VAL A 148 16.60 -8.62 -3.44
C VAL A 148 16.06 -7.31 -4.02
N LEU A 149 14.89 -7.39 -4.64
CA LEU A 149 14.09 -6.23 -4.97
C LEU A 149 13.36 -5.80 -3.69
N ARG A 150 13.41 -4.52 -3.37
CA ARG A 150 12.66 -3.97 -2.24
C ARG A 150 11.51 -3.14 -2.75
N PHE A 151 10.46 -3.05 -1.95
CA PHE A 151 9.34 -2.18 -2.29
C PHE A 151 8.68 -1.60 -1.05
N SER A 152 8.00 -0.47 -1.22
CA SER A 152 7.06 0.04 -0.25
C SER A 152 5.92 0.79 -0.93
N ARG A 153 4.79 0.82 -0.27
CA ARG A 153 3.67 1.65 -0.70
C ARG A 153 3.98 3.13 -0.51
N ARG A 154 3.55 3.93 -1.49
CA ARG A 154 3.71 5.39 -1.50
C ARG A 154 2.41 6.15 -1.26
N GLY A 155 1.28 5.47 -1.46
CA GLY A 155 -0.07 6.00 -1.25
C GLY A 155 -0.62 5.71 0.14
N TRP A 156 -1.79 6.28 0.41
CA TRP A 156 -2.58 6.08 1.63
C TRP A 156 -4.06 6.06 1.28
N THR A 157 -4.94 5.84 2.24
CA THR A 157 -6.38 6.10 2.05
C THR A 157 -6.82 7.18 3.02
N GLN A 158 -7.76 8.02 2.58
CA GLN A 158 -8.21 9.17 3.37
C GLN A 158 -9.69 9.42 3.16
N GLY A 159 -10.38 9.80 4.22
CA GLY A 159 -11.79 10.17 4.20
C GLY A 159 -12.08 11.41 5.03
N ARG A 160 -13.31 11.89 4.91
CA ARG A 160 -13.84 13.02 5.68
C ARG A 160 -14.99 12.57 6.55
N VAL A 161 -15.09 13.13 7.74
CA VAL A 161 -16.17 12.85 8.68
C VAL A 161 -16.45 14.06 9.57
N GLU A 162 -17.65 14.15 10.12
CA GLU A 162 -17.99 15.11 11.17
C GLU A 162 -18.04 14.38 12.51
N LEU A 163 -17.24 14.83 13.48
CA LEU A 163 -17.19 14.29 14.84
C LEU A 163 -17.64 15.39 15.81
N ASP A 164 -18.77 15.19 16.48
CA ASP A 164 -19.33 16.18 17.43
C ASP A 164 -19.46 17.60 16.85
N GLY A 165 -19.83 17.70 15.56
CA GLY A 165 -19.96 18.98 14.85
C GLY A 165 -18.63 19.56 14.33
N VAL A 166 -17.51 18.85 14.50
CA VAL A 166 -16.18 19.24 14.02
C VAL A 166 -15.83 18.45 12.75
N PRO A 167 -15.64 19.11 11.61
CA PRO A 167 -15.12 18.45 10.41
C PRO A 167 -13.70 17.93 10.61
N ALA A 168 -13.49 16.66 10.29
CA ALA A 168 -12.22 15.95 10.47
C ALA A 168 -11.82 15.15 9.22
N LEU A 169 -10.52 14.91 9.10
CA LEU A 169 -9.91 13.95 8.16
C LEU A 169 -9.50 12.70 8.91
N VAL A 170 -9.81 11.54 8.33
CA VAL A 170 -9.28 10.25 8.76
C VAL A 170 -8.34 9.74 7.68
N MET A 171 -7.18 9.25 8.08
CA MET A 171 -6.24 8.57 7.19
C MET A 171 -6.01 7.15 7.69
N LEU A 172 -5.91 6.21 6.77
CA LEU A 172 -5.46 4.85 7.02
C LEU A 172 -4.25 4.54 6.14
N THR A 173 -3.25 3.97 6.77
CA THR A 173 -1.94 3.64 6.19
C THR A 173 -1.60 2.23 6.60
N GLU A 174 -1.27 1.45 5.59
CA GLU A 174 -0.96 0.04 5.72
C GLU A 174 0.37 -0.17 6.45
N SER A 175 0.37 -1.09 7.42
CA SER A 175 1.53 -1.46 8.23
C SER A 175 2.27 -2.66 7.65
N ALA A 176 1.54 -3.62 7.05
CA ALA A 176 2.07 -4.81 6.38
C ALA A 176 1.83 -4.67 4.88
N MET A 177 2.86 -4.70 4.03
CA MET A 177 2.71 -4.44 2.58
C MET A 177 2.14 -5.64 1.83
N ASP A 178 0.88 -5.96 2.09
CA ASP A 178 0.16 -7.10 1.54
C ASP A 178 -1.12 -6.72 0.79
N GLY A 179 -1.40 -5.43 0.61
CA GLY A 179 -2.57 -4.92 -0.11
C GLY A 179 -3.89 -5.02 0.66
N VAL A 180 -3.89 -5.52 1.90
CA VAL A 180 -5.07 -5.69 2.74
C VAL A 180 -5.03 -4.68 3.88
N PHE A 181 -6.16 -4.01 4.11
CA PHE A 181 -6.29 -3.12 5.26
C PHE A 181 -7.00 -3.81 6.43
N ASP A 182 -6.37 -3.87 7.60
CA ASP A 182 -6.88 -4.53 8.79
C ASP A 182 -6.63 -3.77 10.11
N ASP A 183 -6.87 -4.43 11.25
CA ASP A 183 -6.73 -3.85 12.59
C ASP A 183 -5.27 -3.74 13.08
N GLN A 184 -4.30 -4.23 12.31
CA GLN A 184 -2.86 -4.06 12.55
C GLN A 184 -2.30 -2.83 11.82
N ASP A 185 -3.11 -2.19 10.98
CA ASP A 185 -2.72 -0.99 10.27
C ASP A 185 -2.69 0.25 11.15
N SER A 186 -2.15 1.30 10.54
CA SER A 186 -1.96 2.57 11.19
C SER A 186 -2.97 3.59 10.70
N TRP A 187 -3.58 4.34 11.61
CA TRP A 187 -4.53 5.40 11.27
C TRP A 187 -4.12 6.73 11.88
N ALA A 188 -4.68 7.81 11.37
CA ALA A 188 -4.53 9.16 11.91
C ALA A 188 -5.83 9.94 11.80
N LEU A 189 -6.00 10.92 12.69
CA LEU A 189 -7.12 11.84 12.73
C LEU A 189 -6.60 13.27 12.86
N ALA A 190 -7.15 14.19 12.10
CA ALA A 190 -6.86 15.62 12.20
C ALA A 190 -8.12 16.44 11.88
N GLU A 191 -8.16 17.70 12.30
CA GLU A 191 -9.16 18.66 11.84
C GLU A 191 -9.07 18.82 10.30
N ALA A 192 -10.19 19.16 9.66
CA ALA A 192 -10.30 19.19 8.20
C ALA A 192 -9.32 20.15 7.51
N ASP A 193 -8.88 21.20 8.20
CA ASP A 193 -7.93 22.21 7.71
C ASP A 193 -6.47 21.89 8.04
N SER A 194 -6.22 20.79 8.75
CA SER A 194 -4.93 20.43 9.33
C SER A 194 -4.30 19.21 8.67
N GLU A 195 -4.45 19.08 7.35
CA GLU A 195 -3.99 17.90 6.59
C GLU A 195 -2.47 17.62 6.74
N ALA A 196 -1.64 18.66 6.89
CA ALA A 196 -0.21 18.48 7.14
C ALA A 196 0.08 17.71 8.44
N VAL A 197 -0.79 17.82 9.45
CA VAL A 197 -0.72 17.03 10.68
C VAL A 197 -1.00 15.56 10.38
N LEU A 198 -2.04 15.30 9.58
CA LEU A 198 -2.45 13.96 9.16
C LEU A 198 -1.31 13.21 8.43
N LEU A 199 -0.64 13.88 7.50
CA LEU A 199 0.46 13.32 6.71
C LEU A 199 1.77 13.14 7.51
N GLY A 200 1.83 13.69 8.73
CA GLY A 200 2.99 13.58 9.61
C GLY A 200 2.97 12.32 10.47
N TYR A 201 4.13 11.69 10.65
CA TYR A 201 4.30 10.48 11.49
C TYR A 201 3.78 10.62 12.92
N LYS A 202 3.79 11.84 13.47
CA LYS A 202 3.35 12.10 14.86
C LYS A 202 1.85 11.90 15.08
N ALA A 203 1.03 11.98 14.03
CA ALA A 203 -0.41 11.77 14.11
C ALA A 203 -0.79 10.29 14.02
N THR A 204 0.10 9.46 13.46
CA THR A 204 -0.11 8.03 13.24
C THR A 204 -0.26 7.26 14.55
N ARG A 205 -1.22 6.34 14.59
CA ARG A 205 -1.52 5.44 15.71
C ARG A 205 -1.71 4.03 15.17
N ALA A 206 -1.23 3.01 15.89
CA ALA A 206 -1.58 1.63 15.56
C ALA A 206 -3.06 1.39 15.91
N ALA A 207 -3.83 0.80 14.99
CA ALA A 207 -5.25 0.54 15.18
C ALA A 207 -5.50 -0.38 16.39
N ASN A 208 -4.65 -1.41 16.57
CA ASN A 208 -4.68 -2.32 17.72
C ASN A 208 -4.34 -1.69 19.10
N ARG A 209 -3.90 -0.43 19.17
CA ARG A 209 -3.49 0.24 20.43
C ARG A 209 -4.47 1.28 20.96
N HIS A 210 -5.72 1.27 20.50
CA HIS A 210 -6.75 2.15 21.06
C HIS A 210 -7.65 1.45 22.08
N ALA A 211 -7.68 2.04 23.29
CA ALA A 211 -8.51 1.63 24.42
C ALA A 211 -10.03 1.85 24.25
N TRP A 212 -10.51 2.06 23.01
CA TRP A 212 -11.91 2.38 22.69
C TRP A 212 -12.54 1.42 21.66
N LEU A 213 -11.80 0.41 21.19
CA LEU A 213 -12.32 -0.68 20.35
C LEU A 213 -12.46 -2.01 21.14
N GLY A 214 -12.76 -1.90 22.45
CA GLY A 214 -13.10 -3.01 23.33
C GLY A 214 -14.55 -2.96 23.78
#